data_AF-A0A967HZQ7-F1
#
_entry.id   AF-A0A967HZQ7-F1
#
_cell.length_a   1.000
_cell.length_b   1.000
_cell.length_c   1.000
_cell.angle_alpha   90.00
_cell.angle_beta   90.00
_cell.angle_gamma   90.00
#
_symmetry.space_group_name_H-M   'P 1'
#
loop_
_entity.id
_entity.type
_entity.pdbx_description
1 polymer ?
#
loop_
_entity_poly.entity_id
_entity_poly.type
_entity_poly.pdbx_seq_one_letter_code
_entity_poly.pdbx_strand_id
1 'polypeptide(L)'
;MDPLIVTLIASVIAIIPGSIALVKGIKKERAEVSAKIMEAADTLVEQYKDRLKEVEESLDELEHTVEEQRVQLAAQEVRLQSQARLIVRLQQEREVFKAGLQALCDQIRGLGHEPVWEPREEVKKED
;
A
#
# COMPACT_ATOMS: atom_id res chain seq x y z
N MET A 1 -43.48 53.79 -58.78
CA MET A 1 -42.99 53.10 -57.57
C MET A 1 -41.86 53.92 -57.00
N ASP A 2 -41.93 54.29 -55.73
CA ASP A 2 -40.91 55.15 -55.14
C ASP A 2 -39.55 54.43 -55.09
N PRO A 3 -38.46 55.06 -55.54
CA PRO A 3 -37.12 54.47 -55.53
C PRO A 3 -36.66 54.10 -54.12
N LEU A 4 -37.17 54.80 -53.10
CA LEU A 4 -36.95 54.49 -51.68
C LEU A 4 -37.46 53.10 -51.29
N ILE A 5 -38.61 52.65 -51.79
CA ILE A 5 -39.21 51.35 -51.43
C ILE A 5 -38.40 50.21 -52.06
N VAL A 6 -37.97 50.38 -53.32
CA VAL A 6 -37.14 49.39 -54.03
C VAL A 6 -35.77 49.24 -53.35
N THR A 7 -35.18 50.35 -52.88
CA THR A 7 -33.89 50.35 -52.17
C THR A 7 -34.00 49.74 -50.76
N LEU A 8 -35.13 49.94 -50.08
CA LEU A 8 -35.40 49.33 -48.78
C LEU A 8 -35.58 47.80 -48.89
N ILE A 9 -36.30 47.34 -49.91
CA ILE A 9 -36.53 45.90 -50.14
C ILE A 9 -35.22 45.22 -50.55
N ALA A 10 -34.42 45.84 -51.42
CA ALA A 10 -33.11 45.30 -51.83
C ALA A 10 -32.11 45.18 -50.66
N SER A 11 -32.10 46.16 -49.74
CA SER A 11 -31.23 46.12 -48.56
C SER A 11 -31.69 45.08 -47.53
N VAL A 12 -32.99 44.90 -47.31
CA VAL A 12 -33.54 43.84 -46.45
C VAL A 12 -33.24 42.44 -47.04
N ILE A 13 -33.39 42.25 -48.35
CA ILE A 13 -33.08 40.97 -49.02
C ILE A 13 -31.56 40.68 -48.99
N ALA A 14 -30.69 41.68 -49.07
CA ALA A 14 -29.24 41.50 -49.00
C ALA A 14 -28.74 41.16 -47.57
N ILE A 15 -29.45 41.61 -46.53
CA ILE A 15 -29.12 41.31 -45.13
C ILE A 15 -29.49 39.88 -44.74
N ILE A 16 -30.52 39.28 -45.36
CA ILE A 16 -31.01 37.93 -45.03
C ILE A 16 -29.95 36.83 -45.27
N PRO A 17 -29.24 36.74 -46.42
CA PRO A 17 -28.15 35.79 -46.61
C PRO A 17 -26.99 36.00 -45.63
N GLY A 18 -26.64 37.26 -45.33
CA GLY A 18 -25.53 37.60 -44.42
C GLY A 18 -25.83 37.24 -42.96
N SER A 19 -27.06 37.45 -42.51
CA SER A 19 -27.50 37.08 -41.14
C SER A 19 -27.75 35.56 -41.01
N ILE A 20 -28.23 34.88 -42.06
CA ILE A 20 -28.31 33.41 -42.09
C ILE A 20 -26.90 32.79 -42.10
N ALA A 21 -25.93 33.38 -42.81
CA ALA A 21 -24.54 32.94 -42.82
C ALA A 21 -23.86 33.13 -41.45
N LEU A 22 -24.14 34.24 -40.75
CA LEU A 22 -23.69 34.50 -39.38
C LEU A 22 -24.27 33.50 -38.37
N VAL A 23 -25.57 33.21 -38.43
CA VAL A 23 -26.21 32.22 -37.54
C VAL A 23 -25.74 30.79 -37.86
N LYS A 24 -25.53 30.45 -39.14
CA LYS A 24 -24.91 29.17 -39.53
C LYS A 24 -23.45 29.08 -39.07
N GLY A 25 -22.69 30.16 -39.15
CA GLY A 25 -21.31 30.26 -38.68
C GLY A 25 -21.21 30.07 -37.17
N ILE A 26 -22.03 30.77 -36.38
CA ILE A 26 -22.07 30.63 -34.92
C ILE A 26 -22.53 29.23 -34.48
N LYS A 27 -23.50 28.63 -35.19
CA LYS A 27 -23.91 27.24 -34.93
C LYS A 27 -22.79 26.24 -35.29
N LYS A 28 -22.02 26.51 -36.35
CA LYS A 28 -20.89 25.69 -36.77
C LYS A 28 -19.71 25.81 -35.80
N GLU A 29 -19.36 27.02 -35.36
CA GLU A 29 -18.34 27.25 -34.33
C GLU A 29 -18.74 26.65 -32.98
N ARG A 30 -19.99 26.79 -32.55
CA ARG A 30 -20.47 26.12 -31.32
C ARG A 30 -20.44 24.60 -31.45
N ALA A 31 -20.76 24.04 -32.61
CA ALA A 31 -20.66 22.61 -32.86
C ALA A 31 -19.19 22.14 -32.86
N GLU A 32 -18.27 22.90 -33.45
CA GLU A 32 -16.83 22.61 -33.43
C GLU A 32 -16.22 22.72 -32.02
N VAL A 33 -16.63 23.72 -31.23
CA VAL A 33 -16.22 23.85 -29.82
C VAL A 33 -16.79 22.72 -28.98
N SER A 34 -18.08 22.38 -29.16
CA SER A 34 -18.69 21.24 -28.49
C SER A 34 -18.00 19.93 -28.84
N ALA A 35 -17.64 19.72 -30.11
CA ALA A 35 -16.93 18.53 -30.56
C ALA A 35 -15.54 18.44 -29.92
N LYS A 36 -14.78 19.55 -29.89
CA LYS A 36 -13.46 19.60 -29.23
C LYS A 36 -13.53 19.36 -27.73
N ILE A 37 -14.56 19.88 -27.05
CA ILE A 37 -14.78 19.63 -25.62
C ILE A 37 -15.12 18.16 -25.37
N MET A 38 -15.95 17.57 -26.25
CA MET A 38 -16.34 16.17 -26.16
C MET A 38 -15.14 15.24 -26.40
N GLU A 39 -14.30 15.54 -27.39
CA GLU A 39 -13.05 14.83 -27.67
C GLU A 39 -12.04 14.94 -26.51
N ALA A 40 -11.90 16.12 -25.91
CA ALA A 40 -11.06 16.32 -24.73
C ALA A 40 -11.60 15.58 -23.50
N ALA A 41 -12.92 15.56 -23.32
CA ALA A 41 -13.57 14.80 -22.25
C ALA A 41 -13.40 13.29 -22.44
N ASP A 42 -13.56 12.78 -23.66
CA ASP A 42 -13.33 11.36 -23.99
C ASP A 42 -11.88 10.96 -23.73
N THR A 43 -10.92 11.82 -24.11
CA THR A 43 -9.49 11.58 -23.84
C THR A 43 -9.20 11.52 -22.34
N LEU A 44 -9.79 12.41 -21.54
CA LEU A 44 -9.65 12.40 -20.09
C LEU A 44 -10.30 11.15 -19.47
N VAL A 45 -11.47 10.73 -19.95
CA VAL A 45 -12.15 9.53 -19.47
C VAL A 45 -11.30 8.28 -19.71
N GLU A 46 -10.69 8.14 -20.89
CA GLU A 46 -9.77 7.03 -21.16
C GLU A 46 -8.54 7.07 -20.25
N GLN A 47 -7.92 8.24 -20.06
CA GLN A 47 -6.79 8.38 -19.12
C GLN A 47 -7.17 8.01 -17.67
N TYR A 48 -8.39 8.33 -17.22
CA TYR A 48 -8.86 7.94 -15.90
C TYR A 48 -9.15 6.44 -15.80
N LYS A 49 -9.63 5.81 -16.87
CA LYS A 49 -9.81 4.34 -16.92
C LYS A 49 -8.48 3.62 -16.82
N ASP A 50 -7.48 4.07 -17.58
CA ASP A 50 -6.14 3.49 -17.52
C ASP A 50 -5.53 3.59 -16.12
N ARG A 51 -5.68 4.76 -15.48
CA ARG A 51 -5.24 4.97 -14.09
C ARG A 51 -6.01 4.13 -13.08
N LEU A 52 -7.33 3.97 -13.26
CA LEU A 52 -8.12 3.10 -12.39
C LEU A 52 -7.63 1.66 -12.49
N LYS A 53 -7.35 1.19 -13.70
CA LYS A 53 -6.81 -0.15 -13.93
C LYS A 53 -5.42 -0.33 -13.29
N GLU A 54 -4.53 0.65 -13.41
CA GLU A 54 -3.22 0.63 -12.76
C GLU A 54 -3.34 0.58 -11.23
N VAL A 55 -4.30 1.31 -10.66
CA VAL A 55 -4.57 1.29 -9.21
C VAL A 55 -5.18 -0.04 -8.77
N GLU A 56 -6.08 -0.63 -9.57
CA GLU A 56 -6.64 -1.97 -9.32
C GLU A 56 -5.54 -3.04 -9.33
N GLU A 57 -4.66 -3.04 -10.35
CA GLU A 57 -3.51 -3.95 -10.42
C GLU A 57 -2.57 -3.75 -9.21
N SER A 58 -2.30 -2.50 -8.82
CA SER A 58 -1.48 -2.19 -7.65
C SER A 58 -2.11 -2.64 -6.33
N LEU A 59 -3.45 -2.57 -6.21
CA LEU A 59 -4.18 -3.05 -5.04
C LEU A 59 -4.10 -4.57 -4.93
N ASP A 60 -4.28 -5.29 -6.04
CA ASP A 60 -4.16 -6.75 -6.07
C ASP A 60 -2.74 -7.21 -5.68
N GLU A 61 -1.71 -6.54 -6.18
CA GLU A 61 -0.31 -6.80 -5.79
C GLU A 61 -0.06 -6.54 -4.29
N LEU A 62 -0.63 -5.46 -3.75
CA LEU A 62 -0.50 -5.11 -2.35
C LEU A 62 -1.24 -6.12 -1.45
N GLU A 63 -2.44 -6.54 -1.84
CA GLU A 63 -3.19 -7.58 -1.13
C GLU A 63 -2.42 -8.90 -1.09
N HIS A 64 -1.82 -9.29 -2.22
CA HIS A 64 -0.96 -10.47 -2.28
C HIS A 64 0.24 -10.35 -1.34
N THR A 65 0.93 -9.21 -1.38
CA THR A 65 2.09 -8.93 -0.50
C THR A 65 1.71 -8.98 0.98
N VAL A 66 0.56 -8.41 1.35
CA VAL A 66 0.07 -8.44 2.74
C VAL A 66 -0.20 -9.87 3.19
N GLU A 67 -0.79 -10.70 2.34
CA GLU A 67 -1.07 -12.10 2.67
C GLU A 67 0.22 -12.91 2.82
N GLU A 68 1.21 -12.72 1.94
CA GLU A 68 2.53 -13.33 2.09
C GLU A 68 3.19 -12.94 3.42
N GLN A 69 3.14 -11.65 3.78
CA GLN A 69 3.70 -11.16 5.03
C GLN A 69 2.97 -11.74 6.26
N ARG A 70 1.66 -11.91 6.19
CA ARG A 70 0.88 -12.55 7.27
C ARG A 70 1.31 -14.00 7.48
N VAL A 71 1.50 -14.76 6.41
CA VAL A 71 1.98 -16.13 6.47
C VAL A 71 3.40 -16.20 7.06
N GLN A 72 4.29 -15.29 6.64
CA GLN A 72 5.65 -15.21 7.18
C GLN A 72 5.68 -14.88 8.67
N LEU A 73 4.84 -13.93 9.12
CA LEU A 73 4.73 -13.57 10.54
C LEU A 73 4.21 -14.75 11.37
N ALA A 74 3.19 -15.46 10.90
CA ALA A 74 2.67 -16.65 11.58
C ALA A 74 3.76 -17.74 11.72
N ALA A 75 4.56 -17.96 10.67
CA ALA A 75 5.68 -18.91 10.72
C ALA A 75 6.77 -18.48 11.72
N GLN A 76 7.08 -17.18 11.78
CA GLN A 76 8.03 -16.65 12.77
C GLN A 76 7.51 -16.81 14.20
N GLU A 77 6.22 -16.57 14.44
CA GLU A 77 5.62 -16.75 15.76
C GLU A 77 5.74 -18.20 16.24
N VAL A 78 5.41 -19.17 15.38
CA VAL A 78 5.58 -20.60 15.69
C VAL A 78 7.04 -20.93 16.02
N ARG A 79 7.99 -20.36 15.25
CA ARG A 79 9.43 -20.55 15.51
C ARG A 79 9.83 -19.97 16.85
N LEU A 80 9.41 -18.75 17.19
CA LEU A 80 9.70 -18.10 18.47
C LEU A 80 9.12 -18.89 19.64
N GLN A 81 7.89 -19.39 19.52
CA GLN A 81 7.29 -20.26 20.54
C GLN A 81 8.09 -21.55 20.74
N SER A 82 8.58 -22.16 19.66
CA SER A 82 9.43 -23.35 19.75
C SER A 82 10.76 -23.07 20.46
N GLN A 83 11.38 -21.92 20.18
CA GLN A 83 12.61 -21.48 20.84
C GLN A 83 12.38 -21.16 22.32
N ALA A 84 11.26 -20.51 22.67
CA ALA A 84 10.90 -20.25 24.05
C ALA A 84 10.76 -21.55 24.85
N ARG A 85 10.11 -22.58 24.29
CA ARG A 85 10.02 -23.91 24.93
C ARG A 85 11.39 -24.56 25.10
N LEU A 86 12.27 -24.44 24.11
CA LEU A 86 13.64 -24.96 24.20
C LEU A 86 14.44 -24.25 25.29
N ILE A 87 14.31 -22.92 25.42
CA ILE A 87 14.97 -22.14 26.48
C ILE A 87 14.51 -22.62 27.86
N VAL A 88 13.20 -22.78 28.07
CA VAL A 88 12.66 -23.28 29.34
C VAL A 88 13.21 -24.67 29.65
N ARG A 89 13.23 -25.56 28.67
CA ARG A 89 13.80 -26.90 28.84
C ARG A 89 15.29 -26.85 29.19
N LEU A 90 16.08 -26.04 28.51
CA LEU A 90 17.51 -25.88 28.79
C LEU A 90 17.75 -25.29 30.18
N GLN A 91 16.90 -24.36 30.63
CA GLN A 91 16.96 -23.83 32.00
C GLN A 91 16.68 -24.93 33.03
N GLN A 92 15.68 -25.78 32.80
CA GLN A 92 15.39 -26.92 33.67
C GLN A 92 16.56 -27.92 33.71
N GLU A 93 17.10 -28.29 32.54
CA GLU A 93 18.27 -29.18 32.44
C GLU A 93 19.50 -28.59 33.15
N ARG A 94 19.72 -27.29 33.03
CA ARG A 94 20.78 -26.57 33.75
C ARG A 94 20.60 -26.66 35.26
N GLU A 95 19.41 -26.41 35.79
CA GLU A 95 19.17 -26.48 37.24
C GLU A 95 19.35 -27.90 37.78
N VAL A 96 18.86 -28.92 37.06
CA VAL A 96 19.09 -30.33 37.42
C VAL A 96 20.58 -30.66 37.44
N PHE A 97 21.32 -30.22 36.42
CA PHE A 97 22.76 -30.45 36.33
C PHE A 97 23.52 -29.74 37.46
N LYS A 98 23.18 -28.48 37.75
CA LYS A 98 23.75 -27.71 38.86
C LYS A 98 23.50 -28.40 40.20
N ALA A 99 22.28 -28.87 40.44
CA ALA A 99 21.94 -29.62 41.66
C ALA A 99 22.74 -30.93 41.77
N GLY A 100 22.90 -31.66 40.66
CA GLY A 100 23.73 -32.87 40.61
C GLY A 100 25.20 -32.59 40.93
N LEU A 101 25.77 -31.52 40.38
CA LEU A 101 27.14 -31.10 40.68
C LEU A 101 27.30 -30.68 42.15
N GLN A 102 26.32 -29.97 42.72
CA GLN A 102 26.33 -29.59 44.12
C GLN A 102 26.34 -30.83 45.03
N ALA A 103 25.49 -31.81 44.73
CA ALA A 103 25.45 -33.07 45.48
C ALA A 103 26.78 -33.84 45.40
N LEU A 104 27.46 -33.83 44.25
CA LEU A 104 28.80 -34.42 44.12
C LEU A 104 29.84 -33.67 44.95
N CYS A 105 29.80 -32.33 44.96
CA CYS A 105 30.69 -31.53 45.81
C CYS A 105 30.48 -31.85 47.30
N ASP A 106 29.23 -31.99 47.73
CA ASP A 106 28.89 -32.33 49.11
C ASP A 106 29.33 -33.76 49.47
N GLN A 107 29.25 -34.71 48.54
CA GLN A 107 29.81 -36.06 48.73
C GLN A 107 31.34 -36.04 48.89
N ILE A 108 32.05 -35.25 48.08
CA ILE A 108 33.51 -35.09 48.18
C ILE A 108 33.90 -34.51 49.55
N ARG A 109 33.15 -33.50 50.03
CA ARG A 109 33.31 -32.95 51.38
C ARG A 109 33.03 -33.98 52.47
N GLY A 110 31.99 -34.80 52.30
CA GLY A 110 31.68 -35.91 53.19
C GLY A 110 32.78 -36.98 53.27
N LEU A 111 33.61 -37.10 52.22
CA LEU A 111 34.80 -37.95 52.20
C LEU A 111 36.05 -37.27 52.82
N GLY A 112 35.94 -36.02 53.29
CA GLY A 112 37.03 -35.26 53.91
C GLY A 112 37.94 -34.53 52.92
N HIS A 113 37.50 -34.37 51.67
CA HIS A 113 38.23 -33.63 50.63
C HIS A 113 37.51 -32.32 50.28
N GLU A 114 38.25 -31.29 49.86
CA GLU A 114 37.65 -30.05 49.35
C GLU A 114 37.59 -30.08 47.81
N PRO A 115 36.43 -29.83 47.19
CA PRO A 115 36.33 -29.76 45.73
C PRO A 115 37.13 -28.59 45.16
N VAL A 116 37.85 -28.84 44.06
CA VAL A 116 38.69 -27.85 43.37
C VAL A 116 37.85 -26.73 42.73
N TRP A 117 36.59 -27.02 42.41
CA TRP A 117 35.65 -26.09 41.81
C TRP A 117 34.22 -26.43 42.26
N GLU A 118 33.38 -25.42 42.41
CA GLU A 118 31.97 -25.56 42.77
C GLU A 118 31.09 -24.62 41.92
N PRO A 119 29.81 -24.97 41.66
CA PRO A 119 28.90 -24.09 40.94
C PRO A 119 28.60 -22.85 41.77
N ARG A 120 28.95 -21.66 41.25
CA ARG A 120 28.62 -20.37 41.89
C ARG A 120 27.46 -19.70 41.17
N GLU A 121 26.59 -19.03 41.92
CA GLU A 121 25.61 -18.14 41.32
C GLU A 121 26.32 -16.87 40.85
N GLU A 122 26.37 -16.68 39.53
CA GLU A 122 26.74 -15.39 38.96
C GLU A 122 25.61 -14.41 39.28
N VAL A 123 25.85 -13.55 40.28
CA VAL A 123 25.01 -12.39 40.55
C VAL A 123 25.14 -11.46 39.35
N LYS A 124 24.15 -11.46 38.46
CA LYS A 124 24.04 -10.45 37.41
C LYS A 124 23.86 -9.10 38.08
N LYS A 125 24.87 -8.24 38.02
CA LYS A 125 24.71 -6.82 38.31
C LYS A 125 23.89 -6.24 37.16
N GLU A 126 22.69 -5.78 37.47
CA GLU A 126 21.90 -4.95 36.56
C GLU A 126 22.56 -3.56 36.51
N ASP A 127 23.00 -3.15 35.31
CA ASP A 127 23.35 -1.77 34.95
C ASP A 127 22.13 -1.09 34.31
#